data_AF-A0A523AQY8-F1
#
_entry.id   AF-A0A523AQY8-F1
#
_cell.length_a   1.000
_cell.length_b   1.000
_cell.length_c   1.000
_cell.angle_alpha   90.00
_cell.angle_beta   90.00
_cell.angle_gamma   90.00
#
_symmetry.space_group_name_H-M   'P 1'
#
loop_
_entity.id
_entity.type
_entity.pdbx_description
1 polymer ?
#
loop_
_entity_poly.entity_id
_entity_poly.type
_entity_poly.pdbx_seq_one_letter_code
_entity_poly.pdbx_strand_id
1 'polypeptide(L)'
;MMDLLRLYRARRWGRKLPFTRFLGYPLLGMAVGPEGALPSFPFLLYLVDGLAVTGILAFSYTFNDYFDFMLEGDSNYMGECIRAGKLTPRSALLISLLPLLLFIPSFLLPLPTLLLLFFFLLLSLLYSLPGVGINRRIRIKFLLSPFSAFLLMLQALLLSGNPTPSGWGLLAIVFLFHCYVNSFHHAEESGGGKILFKLFPLLSFFLSFFLFFLSPFFLLTPFFSFL
;
A
#
# COMPACT_ATOMS: atom_id res chain seq x y z
N MET A 1 -1.49 28.49 3.83
CA MET A 1 -2.05 27.56 2.83
C MET A 1 -1.94 26.13 3.35
N MET A 2 -2.93 25.29 3.10
CA MET A 2 -2.91 23.87 3.49
C MET A 2 -2.12 23.06 2.44
N ASP A 3 -1.21 22.20 2.89
CA ASP A 3 -0.40 21.35 2.00
C ASP A 3 -1.15 20.04 1.72
N LEU A 4 -1.79 19.98 0.54
CA LEU A 4 -2.59 18.83 0.14
C LEU A 4 -1.77 17.54 -0.01
N LEU A 5 -0.48 17.64 -0.38
CA LEU A 5 0.37 16.46 -0.51
C LEU A 5 0.66 15.83 0.85
N ARG A 6 0.79 16.65 1.90
CA ARG A 6 0.92 16.17 3.28
C ARG A 6 -0.41 15.69 3.84
N LEU A 7 -1.49 16.41 3.54
CA LEU A 7 -2.85 16.03 3.97
C LEU A 7 -3.24 14.65 3.45
N TYR A 8 -3.03 14.42 2.16
CA TYR A 8 -3.35 13.14 1.53
C TYR A 8 -2.25 12.09 1.64
N ARG A 9 -1.21 12.32 2.47
CA ARG A 9 -0.08 11.39 2.65
C ARG A 9 0.66 11.02 1.36
N ALA A 10 0.62 11.87 0.34
CA ALA A 10 1.49 11.76 -0.84
C ALA A 10 2.95 12.11 -0.48
N ARG A 11 3.13 12.97 0.53
CA ARG A 11 4.43 13.36 1.10
C ARG A 11 4.51 12.99 2.58
N ARG A 12 5.72 12.61 3.03
CA ARG A 12 6.02 12.28 4.42
C ARG A 12 5.73 13.45 5.38
N TRP A 13 5.21 13.13 6.56
CA TRP A 13 5.08 14.05 7.71
C TRP A 13 5.64 13.39 8.97
N GLY A 14 6.76 13.89 9.51
CA GLY A 14 7.41 13.25 10.66
C GLY A 14 7.75 11.78 10.40
N ARG A 15 7.24 10.86 11.25
CA ARG A 15 7.42 9.40 11.09
C ARG A 15 6.36 8.74 10.20
N LYS A 16 5.30 9.45 9.85
CA LYS A 16 4.18 8.93 9.05
C LYS A 16 4.59 8.77 7.58
N LEU A 17 4.57 7.53 7.10
CA LEU A 17 5.03 7.13 5.77
C LEU A 17 4.05 7.57 4.66
N PRO A 18 4.54 7.89 3.46
CA PRO A 18 3.68 8.24 2.33
C PRO A 18 3.04 7.01 1.69
N PHE A 19 1.82 7.17 1.16
CA PHE A 19 1.09 6.08 0.50
C PHE A 19 1.75 5.66 -0.83
N THR A 20 2.55 6.54 -1.44
CA THR A 20 3.19 6.31 -2.75
C THR A 20 4.07 5.06 -2.79
N ARG A 21 4.51 4.57 -1.63
CA ARG A 21 5.22 3.27 -1.50
C ARG A 21 4.40 2.09 -1.99
N PHE A 22 3.07 2.14 -1.81
CA PHE A 22 2.16 1.09 -2.26
C PHE A 22 1.82 1.17 -3.75
N LEU A 23 2.11 2.29 -4.42
CA LEU A 23 1.96 2.40 -5.88
C LEU A 23 2.97 1.52 -6.64
N GLY A 24 4.03 1.04 -5.98
CA GLY A 24 4.96 0.09 -6.57
C GLY A 24 4.32 -1.25 -6.92
N TYR A 25 3.34 -1.72 -6.13
CA TYR A 25 2.74 -3.06 -6.34
C TYR A 25 1.89 -3.16 -7.62
N PRO A 26 0.98 -2.21 -7.92
CA PRO A 26 0.30 -2.18 -9.21
C PRO A 26 1.28 -2.09 -10.38
N LEU A 27 2.31 -1.24 -10.28
CA LEU A 27 3.32 -1.10 -11.33
C LEU A 27 4.09 -2.41 -11.58
N LEU A 28 4.45 -3.12 -10.51
CA LEU A 28 5.07 -4.44 -10.62
C LEU A 28 4.12 -5.44 -11.30
N GLY A 29 2.85 -5.45 -10.91
CA GLY A 29 1.83 -6.31 -11.54
C GLY A 29 1.66 -6.05 -13.03
N MET A 30 1.66 -4.77 -13.44
CA MET A 30 1.61 -4.37 -14.85
C MET A 30 2.89 -4.79 -15.60
N ALA A 31 4.06 -4.59 -14.99
CA ALA A 31 5.36 -4.87 -15.62
C ALA A 31 5.61 -6.36 -15.87
N VAL A 32 5.08 -7.25 -15.02
CA VAL A 32 5.23 -8.70 -15.17
C VAL A 32 4.05 -9.37 -15.87
N GLY A 33 3.03 -8.59 -16.23
CA GLY A 33 1.88 -9.06 -16.98
C GLY A 33 2.24 -9.44 -18.42
N PRO A 34 1.55 -10.43 -19.03
CA PRO A 34 1.84 -10.88 -20.39
C PRO A 34 1.67 -9.77 -21.45
N GLU A 35 0.78 -8.81 -21.22
CA GLU A 35 0.59 -7.65 -22.12
C GLU A 35 1.46 -6.44 -21.77
N GLY A 36 2.15 -6.44 -20.63
CA GLY A 36 3.10 -5.39 -20.24
C GLY A 36 4.27 -5.21 -21.21
N ALA A 37 4.45 -6.17 -22.13
CA ALA A 37 5.46 -6.18 -23.18
C ALA A 37 4.92 -5.85 -24.59
N LEU A 38 3.61 -5.62 -24.77
CA LEU A 38 2.99 -5.47 -26.10
C LEU A 38 2.59 -4.02 -26.43
N PRO A 39 2.81 -3.56 -27.68
CA PRO A 39 2.50 -2.19 -28.12
C PRO A 39 1.01 -1.93 -28.41
N SER A 40 0.13 -2.93 -28.35
CA SER A 40 -1.33 -2.76 -28.38
C SER A 40 -1.85 -2.34 -27.01
N PHE A 41 -1.46 -1.14 -26.60
CA PHE A 41 -1.40 -0.69 -25.22
C PHE A 41 -2.75 -0.10 -24.75
N PRO A 42 -3.48 -0.70 -23.77
CA PRO A 42 -4.70 -0.10 -23.24
C PRO A 42 -4.38 0.99 -22.20
N PHE A 43 -3.68 2.06 -22.63
CA PHE A 43 -3.23 3.18 -21.77
C PHE A 43 -4.34 3.70 -20.86
N LEU A 44 -5.55 3.80 -21.41
CA LEU A 44 -6.73 4.26 -20.69
C LEU A 44 -7.04 3.38 -19.47
N LEU A 45 -6.94 2.05 -19.59
CA LEU A 45 -7.24 1.16 -18.48
C LEU A 45 -6.20 1.26 -17.36
N TYR A 46 -4.92 1.38 -17.69
CA TYR A 46 -3.86 1.60 -16.69
C TYR A 46 -3.93 2.99 -16.05
N LEU A 47 -4.33 4.00 -16.82
CA LEU A 47 -4.58 5.33 -16.27
C LEU A 47 -5.76 5.29 -15.28
N VAL A 48 -6.86 4.63 -15.66
CA VAL A 48 -8.03 4.45 -14.80
C VAL A 48 -7.68 3.66 -13.54
N ASP A 49 -6.91 2.57 -13.67
CA ASP A 49 -6.43 1.80 -12.52
C ASP A 49 -5.52 2.64 -11.60
N GLY A 50 -4.57 3.37 -12.17
CA GLY A 50 -3.68 4.25 -11.43
C GLY A 50 -4.44 5.33 -10.66
N LEU A 51 -5.48 5.92 -11.25
CA LEU A 51 -6.36 6.88 -10.58
C LEU A 51 -7.15 6.21 -9.44
N ALA A 52 -7.73 5.03 -9.71
CA ALA A 52 -8.51 4.28 -8.72
C ALA A 52 -7.65 3.88 -7.51
N VAL A 53 -6.48 3.28 -7.74
CA VAL A 53 -5.54 2.91 -6.68
C VAL A 53 -5.06 4.13 -5.91
N THR A 54 -4.68 5.21 -6.60
CA THR A 54 -4.24 6.46 -5.95
C THR A 54 -5.35 7.04 -5.08
N GLY A 55 -6.59 7.04 -5.58
CA GLY A 55 -7.78 7.47 -4.83
C GLY A 55 -7.99 6.65 -3.57
N ILE A 56 -8.00 5.32 -3.67
CA ILE A 56 -8.15 4.43 -2.53
C ILE A 56 -7.02 4.64 -1.52
N LEU A 57 -5.77 4.70 -1.96
CA LEU A 57 -4.62 4.88 -1.06
C LEU A 57 -4.65 6.23 -0.34
N ALA A 58 -4.87 7.33 -1.07
CA ALA A 58 -4.99 8.66 -0.48
C ALA A 58 -6.16 8.74 0.51
N PHE A 59 -7.32 8.17 0.16
CA PHE A 59 -8.47 8.01 1.06
C PHE A 59 -8.05 7.25 2.33
N SER A 60 -7.52 6.05 2.17
CA SER A 60 -7.22 5.12 3.28
C SER A 60 -6.29 5.74 4.31
N TYR A 61 -5.23 6.40 3.86
CA TYR A 61 -4.26 7.03 4.75
C TYR A 61 -4.83 8.28 5.45
N THR A 62 -5.58 9.10 4.72
CA THR A 62 -6.16 10.35 5.27
C THR A 62 -7.29 10.06 6.24
N PHE A 63 -8.12 9.08 5.90
CA PHE A 63 -9.20 8.59 6.75
C PHE A 63 -8.66 7.93 8.01
N ASN A 64 -7.55 7.17 7.89
CA ASN A 64 -6.83 6.65 9.06
C ASN A 64 -6.28 7.78 9.93
N ASP A 65 -5.63 8.79 9.36
CA ASP A 65 -5.10 9.93 10.12
C ASP A 65 -6.20 10.71 10.86
N TYR A 66 -7.38 10.83 10.25
CA TYR A 66 -8.54 11.42 10.92
C TYR A 66 -8.93 10.63 12.18
N PHE A 67 -9.09 9.30 12.09
CA PHE A 67 -9.47 8.50 13.25
C PHE A 67 -8.35 8.32 14.28
N ASP A 68 -7.10 8.16 13.85
CA ASP A 68 -5.93 8.15 14.74
C ASP A 68 -5.90 9.45 15.58
N PHE A 69 -6.18 10.60 14.97
CA PHE A 69 -6.25 11.87 15.69
C PHE A 69 -7.48 11.97 16.60
N MET A 70 -8.68 11.70 16.07
CA MET A 70 -9.93 11.89 16.81
C MET A 70 -10.12 10.92 17.98
N LEU A 71 -9.54 9.72 17.89
CA LEU A 71 -9.70 8.68 18.91
C LEU A 71 -8.48 8.56 19.84
N GLU A 72 -7.27 8.79 19.34
CA GLU A 72 -6.02 8.51 20.06
C GLU A 72 -5.18 9.78 20.28
N GLY A 73 -5.60 10.93 19.72
CA GLY A 73 -4.87 12.18 19.85
C GLY A 73 -3.55 12.20 19.09
N ASP A 74 -3.36 11.28 18.14
CA ASP A 74 -2.08 11.06 17.46
C ASP A 74 -1.60 12.31 16.71
N SER A 75 -0.28 12.48 16.64
CA SER A 75 0.35 13.59 15.93
C SER A 75 0.47 13.29 14.44
N ASN A 76 -0.46 13.82 13.65
CA ASN A 76 -0.45 13.75 12.19
C ASN A 76 -0.88 15.09 11.57
N TYR A 77 -0.66 15.25 10.25
CA TYR A 77 -0.90 16.53 9.58
C TYR A 77 -2.38 16.95 9.60
N MET A 78 -3.30 15.99 9.49
CA MET A 78 -4.74 16.22 9.61
C MET A 78 -5.08 16.79 11.00
N GLY A 79 -4.56 16.16 12.06
CA GLY A 79 -4.72 16.60 13.44
C GLY A 79 -4.18 18.00 13.69
N GLU A 80 -3.01 18.33 13.14
CA GLU A 80 -2.44 19.68 13.24
C GLU A 80 -3.29 20.73 12.51
N CYS A 81 -3.89 20.38 11.37
CA CYS A 81 -4.81 21.28 10.68
C CYS A 81 -6.09 21.52 11.50
N ILE A 82 -6.59 20.51 12.21
CA ILE A 82 -7.74 20.65 13.11
C ILE A 82 -7.39 21.48 14.34
N ARG A 83 -6.27 21.18 15.02
CA ARG A 83 -5.78 21.92 16.20
C ARG A 83 -5.54 23.40 15.89
N ALA A 84 -4.96 23.70 14.73
CA ALA A 84 -4.70 25.06 14.30
C ALA A 84 -5.96 25.81 13.79
N GLY A 85 -7.14 25.20 13.87
CA GLY A 85 -8.41 25.81 13.42
C GLY A 85 -8.54 25.95 11.91
N LYS A 86 -7.65 25.32 11.11
CA LYS A 86 -7.70 25.37 9.64
C LYS A 86 -8.78 24.45 9.07
N LEU A 87 -9.10 23.37 9.80
CA LEU A 87 -10.17 22.44 9.47
C LEU A 87 -11.05 22.22 10.70
N THR A 88 -12.36 22.13 10.48
CA THR A 88 -13.27 21.55 11.47
C THR A 88 -13.20 20.03 11.40
N PRO A 89 -13.55 19.28 12.46
CA PRO A 89 -13.62 17.82 12.40
C PRO A 89 -14.55 17.31 11.29
N ARG A 90 -15.69 17.98 11.08
CA ARG A 90 -16.63 17.63 10.01
C ARG A 90 -16.03 17.82 8.62
N SER A 91 -15.36 18.95 8.38
CA SER A 91 -14.72 19.21 7.09
C SER A 91 -13.52 18.28 6.86
N ALA A 92 -12.76 17.96 7.91
CA ALA A 92 -11.66 16.99 7.84
C ALA A 92 -12.14 15.60 7.40
N LEU A 93 -13.25 15.12 7.96
CA LEU A 93 -13.87 13.87 7.55
C LEU A 93 -14.29 13.92 6.07
N LEU A 94 -15.02 14.95 5.64
CA LEU A 94 -15.44 15.07 4.24
C LEU A 94 -14.26 15.13 3.26
N ILE A 95 -13.22 15.90 3.61
CA ILE A 95 -12.01 16.01 2.79
C ILE A 95 -11.27 14.68 2.69
N SER A 96 -11.30 13.85 3.74
CA SER A 96 -10.71 12.51 3.69
C SER A 96 -11.42 11.59 2.70
N LEU A 97 -12.71 11.80 2.42
CA LEU A 97 -13.49 11.03 1.44
C LEU A 97 -13.24 11.47 0.00
N LEU A 98 -12.81 12.72 -0.22
CA LEU A 98 -12.68 13.32 -1.55
C LEU A 98 -11.82 12.52 -2.55
N PRO A 99 -10.71 11.87 -2.15
CA PRO A 99 -9.93 11.03 -3.07
C PRO A 99 -10.70 9.87 -3.69
N LEU A 100 -11.81 9.43 -3.09
CA LEU A 100 -12.67 8.38 -3.67
C LEU A 100 -13.34 8.81 -4.98
N LEU A 101 -13.38 10.11 -5.30
CA LEU A 101 -13.82 10.56 -6.62
C LEU A 101 -12.93 10.00 -7.74
N LEU A 102 -11.65 9.75 -7.47
CA LEU A 102 -10.73 9.12 -8.44
C LEU A 102 -11.04 7.63 -8.66
N PHE A 103 -11.85 7.00 -7.80
CA PHE A 103 -12.32 5.63 -7.98
C PHE A 103 -13.51 5.53 -8.93
N ILE A 104 -14.23 6.63 -9.21
CA ILE A 104 -15.42 6.63 -10.07
C ILE A 104 -15.14 6.00 -11.45
N PRO A 105 -14.07 6.35 -12.19
CA PRO A 105 -13.81 5.79 -13.52
C PRO A 105 -13.54 4.28 -13.53
N SER A 106 -13.37 3.64 -12.37
CA SER A 106 -13.05 2.21 -12.27
C SER A 106 -14.12 1.28 -12.83
N PHE A 107 -15.35 1.76 -13.10
CA PHE A 107 -16.38 0.98 -13.82
C PHE A 107 -15.94 0.57 -15.24
N LEU A 108 -14.90 1.23 -15.78
CA LEU A 108 -14.30 0.87 -17.06
C LEU A 108 -13.34 -0.33 -16.97
N LEU A 109 -12.95 -0.73 -15.75
CA LEU A 109 -12.03 -1.84 -15.54
C LEU A 109 -12.76 -3.20 -15.67
N PRO A 110 -12.04 -4.25 -16.09
CA PRO A 110 -12.56 -5.62 -16.05
C PRO A 110 -13.05 -6.01 -14.66
N LEU A 111 -14.11 -6.81 -14.62
CA LEU A 111 -14.77 -7.24 -13.37
C LEU A 111 -13.79 -7.83 -12.32
N PRO A 112 -12.82 -8.71 -12.67
CA PRO A 112 -11.89 -9.24 -11.67
C PRO A 112 -11.06 -8.16 -10.98
N THR A 113 -10.53 -7.21 -11.75
CA THR A 113 -9.77 -6.06 -11.25
C THR A 113 -10.64 -5.18 -10.36
N LEU A 114 -11.85 -4.86 -10.81
CA LEU A 114 -12.79 -4.04 -10.05
C LEU A 114 -13.18 -4.66 -8.70
N LEU A 115 -13.44 -5.97 -8.67
CA LEU A 115 -13.77 -6.70 -7.44
C LEU A 115 -12.61 -6.68 -6.44
N LEU A 116 -11.38 -6.85 -6.91
CA LEU A 116 -10.20 -6.79 -6.04
C LEU A 116 -9.95 -5.38 -5.50
N LEU A 117 -10.15 -4.34 -6.30
CA LEU A 117 -10.06 -2.95 -5.84
C LEU A 117 -11.16 -2.62 -4.82
N PHE A 118 -12.39 -3.08 -5.04
CA PHE A 118 -13.49 -2.90 -4.09
C PHE A 118 -13.19 -3.62 -2.77
N PHE A 119 -12.67 -4.84 -2.84
CA PHE A 119 -12.25 -5.59 -1.66
C PHE A 119 -11.11 -4.89 -0.91
N PHE A 120 -10.12 -4.34 -1.63
CA PHE A 120 -9.04 -3.55 -1.05
C PHE A 120 -9.55 -2.26 -0.37
N LEU A 121 -10.50 -1.56 -0.99
CA LEU A 121 -11.17 -0.39 -0.39
C LEU A 121 -11.93 -0.77 0.88
N LEU A 122 -12.68 -1.88 0.87
CA LEU A 122 -13.41 -2.37 2.03
C LEU A 122 -12.46 -2.70 3.19
N LEU A 123 -11.36 -3.40 2.92
CA LEU A 123 -10.34 -3.69 3.94
C LEU A 123 -9.76 -2.41 4.53
N SER A 124 -9.50 -1.40 3.69
CA SER A 124 -8.95 -0.12 4.12
C SER A 124 -9.95 0.68 4.97
N LEU A 125 -11.24 0.63 4.65
CA LEU A 125 -12.31 1.17 5.49
C LEU A 125 -12.35 0.49 6.86
N LEU A 126 -12.39 -0.85 6.88
CA LEU A 126 -12.45 -1.64 8.10
C LEU A 126 -11.19 -1.51 8.97
N TYR A 127 -10.06 -1.17 8.35
CA TYR A 127 -8.82 -0.90 9.06
C TYR A 127 -8.93 0.31 10.00
N SER A 128 -9.56 1.38 9.53
CA SER A 128 -9.60 2.67 10.23
C SER A 128 -10.91 2.96 10.96
N LEU A 129 -12.00 2.28 10.62
CA LEU A 129 -13.32 2.51 11.23
C LEU A 129 -13.33 2.24 12.75
N PRO A 130 -13.90 3.15 13.56
CA PRO A 130 -14.13 2.91 14.98
C PRO A 130 -15.08 1.72 15.18
N GLY A 131 -14.81 0.89 16.20
CA GLY A 131 -15.60 -0.30 16.54
C GLY A 131 -15.14 -1.59 15.83
N VAL A 132 -14.61 -1.50 14.61
CA VAL A 132 -13.96 -2.64 13.93
C VAL A 132 -12.48 -2.65 14.25
N GLY A 133 -11.79 -1.52 14.00
CA GLY A 133 -10.43 -1.23 14.44
C GLY A 133 -9.44 -2.37 14.19
N ILE A 134 -9.36 -2.88 12.96
CA ILE A 134 -8.41 -3.96 12.62
C ILE A 134 -6.97 -3.53 12.94
N ASN A 135 -6.66 -2.23 12.79
CA ASN A 135 -5.38 -1.64 13.18
C ASN A 135 -5.01 -1.85 14.67
N ARG A 136 -5.99 -2.09 15.54
CA ARG A 136 -5.82 -2.35 16.99
C ARG A 136 -5.66 -3.83 17.31
N ARG A 137 -5.91 -4.73 16.36
CA ARG A 137 -5.78 -6.19 16.53
C ARG A 137 -4.46 -6.66 15.92
N ILE A 138 -3.44 -6.82 16.77
CA ILE A 138 -2.05 -7.16 16.38
C ILE A 138 -1.98 -8.27 15.33
N ARG A 139 -2.69 -9.40 15.54
CA ARG A 139 -2.65 -10.54 14.61
C ARG A 139 -3.19 -10.22 13.21
N ILE A 140 -4.22 -9.37 13.12
CA ILE A 140 -4.84 -9.02 11.84
C ILE A 140 -4.04 -7.91 11.16
N LYS A 141 -3.54 -6.93 11.93
CA LYS A 141 -2.61 -5.89 11.48
C LYS A 141 -1.37 -6.50 10.81
N PHE A 142 -0.84 -7.58 11.39
CA PHE A 142 0.31 -8.31 10.84
C PHE A 142 0.10 -8.79 9.40
N LEU A 143 -1.05 -9.40 9.11
CA LEU A 143 -1.35 -9.95 7.78
C LEU A 143 -1.88 -8.91 6.80
N LEU A 144 -2.42 -7.80 7.29
CA LEU A 144 -3.11 -6.84 6.43
C LEU A 144 -2.18 -6.11 5.46
N SER A 145 -0.96 -5.75 5.89
CA SER A 145 0.00 -5.11 4.96
C SER A 145 0.48 -6.06 3.85
N PRO A 146 0.89 -7.31 4.13
CA PRO A 146 1.19 -8.30 3.09
C PRO A 146 0.01 -8.52 2.14
N PHE A 147 -1.18 -8.62 2.71
CA PHE A 147 -2.39 -8.85 1.92
C PHE A 147 -2.75 -7.64 1.06
N SER A 148 -2.52 -6.42 1.55
CA SER A 148 -2.71 -5.19 0.77
C SER A 148 -1.77 -5.14 -0.44
N ALA A 149 -0.48 -5.43 -0.24
CA ALA A 149 0.49 -5.48 -1.33
C ALA A 149 0.13 -6.56 -2.36
N PHE A 150 -0.28 -7.74 -1.88
CA PHE A 150 -0.76 -8.83 -2.70
C PHE A 150 -1.97 -8.44 -3.56
N LEU A 151 -3.00 -7.84 -2.95
CA LEU A 151 -4.21 -7.43 -3.68
C LEU A 151 -3.90 -6.38 -4.75
N LEU A 152 -3.08 -5.38 -4.42
CA LEU A 152 -2.69 -4.32 -5.35
C LEU A 152 -1.85 -4.83 -6.52
N MET A 153 -1.03 -5.85 -6.31
CA MET A 153 -0.27 -6.49 -7.39
C MET A 153 -1.16 -7.43 -8.22
N LEU A 154 -1.97 -8.28 -7.56
CA LEU A 154 -2.84 -9.25 -8.22
C LEU A 154 -3.84 -8.57 -9.16
N GLN A 155 -4.46 -7.48 -8.70
CA GLN A 155 -5.45 -6.75 -9.51
C GLN A 155 -4.83 -6.21 -10.81
N ALA A 156 -3.61 -5.67 -10.73
CA ALA A 156 -2.86 -5.14 -11.87
C ALA A 156 -2.35 -6.24 -12.80
N LEU A 157 -1.96 -7.38 -12.22
CA LEU A 157 -1.54 -8.55 -12.97
C LEU A 157 -2.70 -9.11 -13.80
N LEU A 158 -3.90 -9.23 -13.22
CA LEU A 158 -5.12 -9.63 -13.92
C LEU A 158 -5.59 -8.61 -14.96
N LEU A 159 -5.39 -7.32 -14.69
CA LEU A 159 -5.67 -6.26 -15.66
C LEU A 159 -4.79 -6.38 -16.92
N SER A 160 -3.59 -6.94 -16.75
CA SER A 160 -2.59 -7.11 -17.82
C SER A 160 -2.69 -8.46 -18.55
N GLY A 161 -3.75 -9.23 -18.27
CA GLY A 161 -4.04 -10.52 -18.87
C GLY A 161 -3.93 -11.71 -17.90
N ASN A 162 -3.94 -12.92 -18.46
CA ASN A 162 -3.86 -14.14 -17.65
C ASN A 162 -2.46 -14.29 -17.02
N PRO A 163 -2.35 -14.43 -15.68
CA PRO A 163 -1.05 -14.48 -15.03
C PRO A 163 -0.22 -15.69 -15.46
N THR A 164 1.04 -15.45 -15.80
CA THR A 164 2.03 -16.49 -16.08
C THR A 164 2.53 -17.13 -14.77
N PRO A 165 3.19 -18.31 -14.83
CA PRO A 165 3.81 -18.92 -13.64
C PRO A 165 4.81 -17.98 -12.93
N SER A 166 5.54 -17.14 -13.69
CA SER A 166 6.45 -16.14 -13.11
C SER A 166 5.70 -15.02 -12.40
N GLY A 167 4.55 -14.57 -12.93
CA GLY A 167 3.67 -13.61 -12.27
C GLY A 167 3.13 -14.14 -10.93
N TRP A 168 2.68 -15.40 -10.91
CA TRP A 168 2.25 -16.08 -9.67
C TRP A 168 3.40 -16.25 -8.66
N GLY A 169 4.59 -16.62 -9.14
CA GLY A 169 5.78 -16.73 -8.32
C GLY A 169 6.10 -15.39 -7.65
N LEU A 170 6.14 -14.31 -8.43
CA LEU A 170 6.43 -12.97 -7.89
C LEU A 170 5.38 -12.52 -6.87
N LEU A 171 4.10 -12.79 -7.11
CA LEU A 171 3.03 -12.48 -6.17
C LEU A 171 3.27 -13.16 -4.79
N ALA A 172 3.67 -14.44 -4.80
CA ALA A 172 4.01 -15.17 -3.59
C ALA A 172 5.23 -14.57 -2.89
N ILE A 173 6.25 -14.19 -3.66
CA ILE A 173 7.48 -13.57 -3.16
C ILE A 173 7.19 -12.23 -2.48
N VAL A 174 6.39 -11.36 -3.10
CA VAL A 174 5.99 -10.07 -2.53
C VAL A 174 5.22 -10.28 -1.22
N PHE A 175 4.30 -11.24 -1.18
CA PHE A 175 3.55 -11.56 0.03
C PHE A 175 4.48 -12.04 1.16
N LEU A 176 5.38 -12.99 0.88
CA LEU A 176 6.33 -13.51 1.85
C LEU A 176 7.31 -12.43 2.33
N PHE A 177 7.79 -11.58 1.43
CA PHE A 177 8.65 -10.44 1.76
C PHE A 177 7.96 -9.48 2.73
N HIS A 178 6.69 -9.15 2.52
CA HIS A 178 5.94 -8.32 3.47
C HIS A 178 5.69 -9.01 4.81
N CYS A 179 5.39 -10.30 4.82
CA CYS A 179 5.28 -11.07 6.07
C CYS A 179 6.59 -11.03 6.85
N TYR A 180 7.72 -11.13 6.14
CA TYR A 180 9.06 -11.03 6.71
C TYR A 180 9.33 -9.64 7.31
N VAL A 181 9.08 -8.56 6.56
CA VAL A 181 9.24 -7.17 7.03
C VAL A 181 8.35 -6.89 8.24
N ASN A 182 7.10 -7.36 8.24
CA ASN A 182 6.21 -7.18 9.39
C ASN A 182 6.65 -7.97 10.62
N SER A 183 7.24 -9.16 10.43
CA SER A 183 7.74 -9.98 11.55
C SER A 183 8.88 -9.26 12.27
N PHE A 184 9.69 -8.57 11.48
CA PHE A 184 10.78 -7.76 11.97
C PHE A 184 10.29 -6.55 12.77
N HIS A 185 9.31 -5.81 12.26
CA HIS A 185 8.72 -4.67 12.99
C HIS A 185 8.10 -5.09 14.32
N HIS A 186 7.42 -6.24 14.40
CA HIS A 186 6.92 -6.73 15.69
C HIS A 186 8.04 -7.20 16.64
N ALA A 187 9.12 -7.79 16.12
CA ALA A 187 10.28 -8.16 16.92
C ALA A 187 11.02 -6.93 17.49
N GLU A 188 10.99 -5.81 16.75
CA GLU A 188 11.51 -4.51 17.18
C GLU A 188 10.64 -3.90 18.29
N GLU A 189 9.31 -3.84 18.10
CA GLU A 189 8.36 -3.34 19.11
C GLU A 189 8.41 -4.16 20.42
N SER A 190 8.75 -5.45 20.36
CA SER A 190 8.86 -6.34 21.52
C SER A 190 10.26 -6.42 22.16
N GLY A 191 11.24 -5.65 21.67
CA GLY A 191 12.58 -5.55 22.25
C GLY A 191 13.51 -6.75 22.00
N GLY A 192 13.09 -7.76 21.24
CA GLY A 192 13.84 -9.00 20.97
C GLY A 192 14.74 -8.98 19.73
N GLY A 193 14.69 -7.93 18.90
CA GLY A 193 15.17 -7.95 17.51
C GLY A 193 16.67 -7.79 17.22
N LYS A 194 17.58 -7.71 18.21
CA LYS A 194 18.99 -7.32 17.95
C LYS A 194 19.79 -8.30 17.06
N ILE A 195 19.51 -9.61 17.13
CA ILE A 195 20.22 -10.63 16.34
C ILE A 195 19.59 -10.78 14.94
N LEU A 196 18.27 -10.74 14.85
CA LEU A 196 17.53 -10.72 13.58
C LEU A 196 17.92 -9.50 12.73
N PHE A 197 18.19 -8.34 13.34
CA PHE A 197 18.68 -7.13 12.66
C PHE A 197 20.02 -7.33 11.94
N LYS A 198 20.95 -8.08 12.53
CA LYS A 198 22.27 -8.34 11.92
C LYS A 198 22.18 -9.31 10.75
N LEU A 199 21.19 -10.21 10.78
CA LEU A 199 20.97 -11.22 9.74
C LEU A 199 20.01 -10.74 8.65
N PHE A 200 19.29 -9.64 8.86
CA PHE A 200 18.30 -9.10 7.94
C PHE A 200 18.87 -8.75 6.55
N PRO A 201 20.02 -8.06 6.45
CA PRO A 201 20.63 -7.78 5.15
C PRO A 201 21.13 -9.06 4.47
N LEU A 202 21.61 -10.04 5.25
CA LEU A 202 22.11 -11.31 4.74
C LEU A 202 20.97 -12.18 4.18
N LEU A 203 19.86 -12.30 4.92
CA LEU A 203 18.67 -13.03 4.48
C LEU A 203 17.98 -12.35 3.30
N SER A 204 17.88 -11.01 3.33
CA SER A 204 17.38 -10.21 2.22
C SER A 204 18.27 -10.35 0.98
N PHE A 205 19.59 -10.44 1.16
CA PHE A 205 20.56 -10.73 0.09
C PHE A 205 20.36 -12.13 -0.50
N PHE A 206 20.25 -13.17 0.33
CA PHE A 206 20.02 -14.53 -0.18
C PHE A 206 18.70 -14.63 -0.93
N LEU A 207 17.61 -14.08 -0.38
CA LEU A 207 16.32 -14.05 -1.06
C LEU A 207 16.44 -13.29 -2.39
N SER A 208 17.02 -12.10 -2.38
CA SER A 208 17.26 -11.29 -3.58
C SER A 208 18.14 -11.99 -4.62
N PHE A 209 19.13 -12.76 -4.19
CA PHE A 209 19.99 -13.57 -5.07
C PHE A 209 19.23 -14.72 -5.72
N PHE A 210 18.33 -15.39 -5.00
CA PHE A 210 17.45 -16.39 -5.62
C PHE A 210 16.47 -15.74 -6.60
N LEU A 211 15.98 -14.55 -6.28
CA LEU A 211 15.05 -13.79 -7.11
C LEU A 211 15.70 -13.13 -8.32
N PHE A 212 17.01 -12.88 -8.29
CA PHE A 212 17.79 -12.38 -9.41
C PHE A 212 17.57 -13.21 -10.68
N PHE A 213 17.44 -14.53 -10.54
CA PHE A 213 17.21 -15.43 -11.66
C PHE A 213 15.82 -15.27 -12.30
N LEU A 214 14.88 -14.61 -11.63
CA LEU A 214 13.57 -14.25 -12.16
C LEU A 214 13.55 -12.83 -12.73
N SER A 215 14.32 -11.91 -12.16
CA SER A 215 14.49 -10.55 -12.68
C SER A 215 15.71 -9.87 -12.06
N PRO A 216 16.52 -9.14 -12.83
CA PRO A 216 17.71 -8.44 -12.31
C PRO A 216 17.38 -7.35 -11.29
N PHE A 217 16.14 -6.84 -11.26
CA PHE A 217 15.71 -5.80 -10.32
C PHE A 217 15.72 -6.26 -8.85
N PHE A 218 15.69 -7.57 -8.59
CA PHE A 218 15.76 -8.08 -7.21
C PHE A 218 17.14 -7.95 -6.57
N LEU A 219 18.20 -7.60 -7.31
CA LEU A 219 19.48 -7.23 -6.68
C LEU A 219 19.46 -5.84 -6.01
N LEU A 220 18.37 -5.07 -6.15
CA LEU A 220 18.21 -3.77 -5.50
C LEU A 220 17.63 -3.90 -4.08
N THR A 221 16.87 -4.95 -3.77
CA THR A 221 16.29 -5.20 -2.43
C THR A 221 17.33 -5.37 -1.29
N PRO A 222 18.53 -5.96 -1.51
CA PRO A 222 19.61 -5.97 -0.52
C PRO A 222 20.11 -4.55 -0.20
N PHE A 223 20.20 -3.68 -1.21
CA PHE A 223 20.67 -2.30 -1.03
C PHE A 223 19.74 -1.49 -0.11
N PHE A 224 18.43 -1.74 -0.16
CA PHE A 224 17.46 -1.09 0.72
C PHE A 224 17.36 -1.72 2.12
N SER A 225 17.95 -2.89 2.34
CA SER A 225 18.00 -3.55 3.65
C SER A 225 19.23 -3.18 4.49
N PHE A 226 20.17 -2.43 3.91
CA PHE A 226 21.31 -1.80 4.59
C PHE A 226 21.09 -0.31 4.95
N LEU A 227 19.96 0.30 4.54
CA LEU A 227 19.56 1.70 4.81
C LEU A 227 18.52 1.78 5.93
#